data_AF-A0AAV0WS37-F1
#
_entry.id   AF-A0AAV0WS37-F1
#
_cell.length_a   1.000
_cell.length_b   1.000
_cell.length_c   1.000
_cell.angle_alpha   90.00
_cell.angle_beta   90.00
_cell.angle_gamma   90.00
#
_symmetry.space_group_name_H-M   'P 1'
#
loop_
_entity.id
_entity.type
_entity.pdbx_description
1 polymer ?
#
loop_
_entity_poly.entity_id
_entity_poly.type
_entity_poly.pdbx_seq_one_letter_code
_entity_poly.pdbx_strand_id
1 'polypeptide(L)'
;MVTDSDGCIFKKDNRIVAIGAHENKMFSMLLRTRPLQQADQANVAIKNFTLLQWHEMLSHQNVQYVRSYLKHVWIPFTDTKNKFFCEACIYGNLT
;
A
#
# COMPACT_ATOMS: atom_id res chain seq x y z
N MET A 1 19.12 -12.28 -18.71
CA MET A 1 17.80 -11.84 -19.22
C MET A 1 17.71 -12.33 -20.65
N VAL A 2 16.60 -12.97 -21.02
CA VAL A 2 16.32 -13.39 -22.40
C VAL A 2 15.05 -12.66 -22.82
N THR A 3 15.04 -12.06 -24.01
CA THR A 3 13.95 -11.22 -24.52
C THR A 3 13.60 -11.66 -25.93
N ASP A 4 12.32 -11.75 -26.23
CA ASP A 4 11.77 -12.02 -27.57
C ASP A 4 10.55 -11.10 -27.83
N SER A 5 9.81 -11.35 -28.92
CA SER A 5 8.61 -10.59 -29.28
C SER A 5 7.45 -10.75 -28.29
N ASP A 6 7.46 -11.84 -27.52
CA ASP A 6 6.35 -12.26 -26.67
C ASP A 6 6.58 -11.84 -25.21
N GLY A 7 7.84 -11.56 -24.83
CA GLY A 7 8.17 -10.98 -23.54
C GLY A 7 9.64 -11.07 -23.13
N CYS A 8 9.86 -11.12 -21.81
CA CYS A 8 11.18 -11.20 -21.22
C CYS A 8 11.24 -12.21 -20.06
N ILE A 9 12.35 -12.94 -19.94
CA ILE A 9 12.60 -13.93 -18.91
C ILE A 9 13.85 -13.52 -18.11
N PHE A 10 13.68 -13.37 -16.81
CA PHE A 10 14.77 -13.14 -15.86
C PHE A 10 15.17 -14.48 -15.22
N LYS A 11 16.45 -14.84 -15.34
CA LYS A 11 17.01 -16.04 -14.74
C LYS A 11 18.08 -15.67 -13.71
N LYS A 12 18.06 -16.35 -12.56
CA LYS A 12 19.11 -16.34 -11.55
C LYS A 12 19.50 -17.79 -11.27
N ASP A 13 20.78 -18.12 -11.34
CA ASP A 13 21.28 -19.49 -11.14
C ASP A 13 20.55 -20.52 -12.02
N ASN A 14 20.32 -20.15 -13.30
CA ASN A 14 19.56 -20.91 -14.30
C ASN A 14 18.09 -21.20 -13.94
N ARG A 15 17.56 -20.62 -12.84
CA ARG A 15 16.14 -20.68 -12.47
C ARG A 15 15.43 -19.42 -12.95
N ILE A 16 14.23 -19.59 -13.51
CA ILE A 16 13.37 -18.45 -13.88
C ILE A 16 12.86 -17.81 -12.58
N VAL A 17 13.15 -16.52 -12.40
CA VAL A 17 12.75 -15.75 -11.21
C VAL A 17 11.68 -14.71 -11.50
N ALA A 18 11.58 -14.24 -12.74
CA ALA A 18 10.50 -13.37 -13.19
C ALA A 18 10.26 -13.53 -14.69
N ILE A 19 9.02 -13.28 -15.11
CA ILE A 19 8.60 -13.27 -16.51
C ILE A 19 7.87 -11.94 -16.74
N GLY A 20 8.30 -11.18 -17.73
CA GLY A 20 7.52 -10.08 -18.28
C GLY A 20 6.78 -10.55 -19.53
N ALA A 21 5.48 -10.32 -19.59
CA ALA A 21 4.67 -10.50 -20.78
C ALA A 21 4.59 -9.17 -21.53
N HIS A 22 4.67 -9.22 -22.86
CA HIS A 22 4.43 -8.04 -23.69
C HIS A 22 2.95 -8.02 -24.10
N GLU A 23 2.19 -7.08 -23.54
CA GLU A 23 0.79 -6.88 -23.88
C GLU A 23 0.62 -5.50 -24.53
N ASN A 24 0.32 -5.51 -25.83
CA ASN A 24 0.21 -4.32 -26.68
C ASN A 24 1.49 -3.48 -26.76
N LYS A 25 1.59 -2.41 -25.96
CA LYS A 25 2.73 -1.47 -25.87
C LYS A 25 3.32 -1.42 -24.45
N MET A 26 2.89 -2.32 -23.57
CA MET A 26 3.26 -2.34 -22.17
C MET A 26 3.88 -3.69 -21.82
N PHE A 27 4.97 -3.65 -21.06
CA PHE A 27 5.55 -4.83 -20.46
C PHE A 27 4.92 -5.03 -19.07
N SER A 28 4.19 -6.13 -18.91
CA SER A 28 3.56 -6.52 -17.65
C SER A 28 4.41 -7.57 -16.96
N MET A 29 4.88 -7.31 -15.74
CA MET A 29 5.65 -8.28 -14.98
C MET A 29 4.74 -9.20 -14.16
N LEU A 30 4.82 -10.51 -14.41
CA LEU A 30 4.06 -11.52 -13.68
C LEU A 30 4.81 -11.90 -12.40
N LEU A 31 4.31 -11.42 -11.26
CA LEU A 31 4.83 -11.77 -9.94
C LEU A 31 3.93 -12.82 -9.29
N ARG A 32 4.48 -14.02 -9.05
CA ARG A 32 3.79 -15.03 -8.25
C ARG A 32 3.97 -14.69 -6.77
N THR A 33 2.90 -14.31 -6.10
CA THR A 33 2.90 -14.14 -4.64
C THR A 33 2.86 -15.52 -3.96
N ARG A 34 3.71 -15.73 -2.95
CA ARG A 34 3.59 -16.84 -2.00
C ARG A 34 3.19 -16.24 -0.66
N PRO A 35 1.91 -16.31 -0.27
CA PRO A 35 1.50 -15.76 1.00
C PRO A 35 2.12 -16.61 2.12
N LEU A 36 2.72 -15.97 3.12
CA LEU A 36 3.36 -16.65 4.27
C LEU A 36 2.34 -17.34 5.19
N GLN A 37 1.07 -16.94 5.08
CA GLN A 37 -0.09 -17.53 5.75
C GLN A 37 -1.25 -17.54 4.76
N GLN A 38 -2.19 -18.47 4.90
CA GLN A 38 -3.40 -18.51 4.08
C GLN A 38 -4.22 -17.23 4.37
N ALA A 39 -4.16 -16.29 3.44
CA ALA A 39 -4.88 -15.03 3.51
C ALA A 39 -5.86 -15.01 2.34
N ASP A 40 -7.16 -15.02 2.64
CA ASP A 40 -8.22 -15.00 1.62
C ASP A 40 -8.24 -13.68 0.84
N GLN A 41 -7.52 -12.65 1.31
CA GLN A 41 -7.47 -11.33 0.71
C GLN A 41 -6.06 -10.74 0.82
N ALA A 42 -5.56 -10.18 -0.28
CA ALA A 42 -4.27 -9.46 -0.32
C ALA A 42 -4.34 -8.09 0.37
N ASN A 43 -5.54 -7.50 0.46
CA ASN A 43 -5.79 -6.19 1.03
C ASN A 43 -6.92 -6.30 2.07
N VAL A 44 -6.59 -6.34 3.36
CA VAL A 44 -7.62 -6.26 4.41
C VAL A 44 -8.03 -4.80 4.58
N ALA A 45 -9.06 -4.38 3.85
CA ALA A 45 -9.73 -3.08 4.08
C ALA A 45 -10.64 -3.09 5.33
N ILE A 46 -10.80 -4.25 5.99
CA ILE A 46 -11.76 -4.47 7.08
C ILE A 46 -11.14 -4.17 8.46
N LYS A 47 -9.89 -3.72 8.53
CA LYS A 47 -9.33 -3.29 9.82
C LYS A 47 -9.89 -1.92 10.15
N ASN A 48 -10.66 -1.81 11.24
CA ASN A 48 -11.05 -0.52 11.81
C ASN A 48 -9.78 0.21 12.28
N PHE A 49 -9.22 1.02 11.39
CA PHE A 49 -8.03 1.81 11.68
C PHE A 49 -8.39 2.97 12.62
N THR A 50 -7.42 3.36 13.44
CA THR A 50 -7.54 4.55 14.28
C THR A 50 -7.38 5.82 13.43
N LEU A 51 -7.84 6.95 13.95
CA LEU A 51 -7.63 8.24 13.30
C LEU A 51 -6.13 8.55 13.08
N LEU A 52 -5.25 8.10 13.98
CA LEU A 52 -3.79 8.25 13.83
C LEU A 52 -3.26 7.46 12.63
N GLN A 53 -3.67 6.21 12.48
CA GLN A 53 -3.25 5.38 11.35
C GLN A 53 -3.72 5.97 10.01
N TRP A 54 -4.95 6.49 9.96
CA TRP A 54 -5.43 7.20 8.79
C TRP A 54 -4.64 8.47 8.48
N HIS A 55 -4.27 9.23 9.52
CA HIS A 55 -3.43 10.41 9.37
C HIS A 55 -2.05 10.05 8.79
N GLU A 56 -1.42 8.97 9.25
CA GLU A 56 -0.14 8.47 8.71
C GLU A 56 -0.28 8.00 7.25
N MET A 57 -1.29 7.16 6.95
CA MET A 57 -1.54 6.64 5.61
C MET A 57 -1.84 7.74 4.58
N LEU A 58 -2.51 8.82 5.01
CA LEU A 58 -2.82 9.97 4.16
C LEU A 58 -1.67 10.98 4.11
N SER A 59 -0.45 10.62 4.50
CA SER A 59 0.73 11.51 4.44
C SER A 59 0.61 12.72 5.37
N HIS A 60 0.22 12.47 6.62
CA HIS A 60 0.23 13.45 7.71
C HIS A 60 -0.63 14.69 7.47
N GLN A 61 -1.73 14.57 6.72
CA GLN A 61 -2.67 15.67 6.53
C GLN A 61 -3.25 16.18 7.85
N ASN A 62 -3.74 17.42 7.84
CA ASN A 62 -4.44 18.00 8.99
C ASN A 62 -5.50 17.02 9.53
N VAL A 63 -5.43 16.74 10.83
CA VAL A 63 -6.27 15.73 11.50
C VAL A 63 -7.76 16.02 11.36
N GLN A 64 -8.15 17.30 11.36
CA GLN A 64 -9.53 17.71 11.16
C GLN A 64 -10.00 17.41 9.73
N TYR A 65 -9.12 17.60 8.75
CA TYR A 65 -9.38 17.24 7.35
C TYR A 65 -9.51 15.72 7.19
N VAL A 66 -8.61 14.94 7.78
CA VAL A 66 -8.70 13.48 7.73
C VAL A 66 -10.01 13.01 8.37
N ARG A 67 -10.38 13.56 9.53
CA ARG A 67 -11.63 13.23 10.21
C ARG A 67 -12.86 13.59 9.36
N SER A 68 -12.89 14.78 8.75
CA SER A 68 -14.03 15.20 7.92
C SER A 68 -14.12 14.37 6.64
N TYR A 69 -12.99 14.08 6.00
CA TYR A 69 -12.90 13.23 4.82
C TYR A 69 -13.46 11.83 5.10
N LEU A 70 -12.96 11.14 6.13
CA LEU A 70 -13.42 9.77 6.47
C LEU A 70 -14.93 9.72 6.75
N LYS A 71 -15.46 10.73 7.45
CA LYS A 71 -16.90 10.86 7.67
C LYS A 71 -17.68 11.08 6.37
N HIS A 72 -17.16 11.93 5.49
CA HIS A 72 -17.78 12.24 4.20
C HIS A 72 -17.86 11.01 3.29
N VAL A 73 -16.83 10.15 3.30
CA VAL A 73 -16.79 8.91 2.50
C VAL A 73 -17.30 7.67 3.24
N TRP A 74 -17.92 7.84 4.41
CA TRP A 74 -18.53 6.76 5.21
C TRP A 74 -17.58 5.63 5.60
N ILE A 75 -16.28 5.93 5.77
CA ILE A 75 -15.30 4.95 6.22
C ILE A 75 -15.34 4.88 7.76
N PRO A 76 -15.56 3.69 8.35
CA PRO A 76 -15.51 3.54 9.80
C PRO A 76 -14.08 3.69 10.32
N PHE A 77 -13.91 4.39 11.44
CA PHE A 77 -12.62 4.55 12.11
C PHE A 77 -12.79 4.70 13.63
N THR A 78 -11.75 4.38 14.38
CA THR A 78 -11.72 4.58 15.83
C THR A 78 -11.12 5.96 16.16
N ASP A 79 -11.93 6.84 16.73
CA ASP A 79 -11.48 8.14 17.24
C ASP A 79 -11.13 8.02 18.72
N THR A 80 -9.84 7.99 19.05
CA THR A 80 -9.37 8.10 20.44
C THR A 80 -9.56 9.54 20.90
N LYS A 81 -10.79 9.86 21.36
CA LYS A 81 -11.13 11.17 21.93
C LYS A 81 -10.06 11.57 22.96
N ASN A 82 -9.37 12.68 22.68
CA ASN A 82 -8.39 13.36 23.55
C ASN A 82 -6.95 12.80 23.61
N LYS A 83 -6.52 11.90 22.72
CA LYS A 83 -5.10 11.46 22.65
C LYS A 83 -4.56 11.40 21.22
N PHE A 84 -4.95 12.33 20.35
CA PHE A 84 -4.29 12.40 19.04
C PHE A 84 -2.89 12.99 19.22
N PHE A 85 -1.87 12.18 18.95
CA PHE A 85 -0.46 12.58 18.98
C PHE A 85 0.24 11.91 17.80
N CYS A 86 0.87 12.72 16.94
CA CYS A 86 1.74 12.24 15.87
C CYS A 86 3.12 12.83 16.07
N GLU A 87 4.07 11.99 16.43
CA GLU A 87 5.46 12.35 16.70
C GLU A 87 6.14 12.98 15.47
N ALA A 88 5.93 12.40 14.29
CA ALA A 88 6.48 12.89 13.02
C ALA A 88 6.03 14.32 12.68
N CYS A 89 4.76 14.67 12.92
CA CYS A 89 4.27 16.03 12.70
C CYS A 89 4.88 17.05 13.65
N ILE A 90 5.17 16.66 14.90
CA ILE A 90 5.79 17.55 15.87
C ILE A 90 7.23 17.83 15.47
N TYR A 91 7.99 16.79 15.15
CA TYR A 91 9.38 16.96 14.70
C TYR A 91 9.47 17.75 13.39
N GLY A 92 8.59 17.50 12.43
CA GLY A 92 8.57 18.25 11.17
C GLY A 92 8.21 19.73 11.30
N ASN A 93 7.54 20.14 12.39
CA ASN A 93 7.28 21.56 12.68
C ASN A 93 8.45 22.25 13.40
N LEU A 94 9.40 21.49 13.95
CA LEU A 94 10.55 22.00 14.70
C LEU A 94 11.81 22.19 13.82
N THR A 95 11.76 21.74 12.58
CA THR A 95 12.79 21.92 11.53
C THR A 95 12.38 22.99 10.54
#